data_AF-A0A7Y3W5E7-F1
#
_entry.id   AF-A0A7Y3W5E7-F1
#
_cell.length_a   1.000
_cell.length_b   1.000
_cell.length_c   1.000
_cell.angle_alpha   90.00
_cell.angle_beta   90.00
_cell.angle_gamma   90.00
#
_symmetry.space_group_name_H-M   'P 1'
#
loop_
_entity.id
_entity.type
_entity.pdbx_description
1 polymer ?
#
loop_
_entity_poly.entity_id
_entity_poly.type
_entity_poly.pdbx_seq_one_letter_code
_entity_poly.pdbx_strand_id
1 'polypeptide(L)'
;MTANANGPLKTFLRGGQVTLHTLRMFGQVIRFLAGAMISLMLVIAYLGTKANTSPEERHYAMKRYEAQGYRLLRAPLHTELNMLTASGEHRPFPLSVILTNSAVSEHERGFRKTTLR
;
A
#
# COMPACT_ATOMS: atom_id res chain seq x y z
N MET A 1 -53.70 -12.29 -50.81
CA MET A 1 -53.40 -10.88 -50.50
C MET A 1 -52.66 -10.82 -49.18
N THR A 2 -51.33 -10.76 -49.23
CA THR A 2 -50.45 -10.79 -48.05
C THR A 2 -50.45 -9.42 -47.40
N ALA A 3 -51.06 -9.30 -46.22
CA ALA A 3 -51.00 -8.09 -45.42
C ALA A 3 -49.52 -7.76 -45.12
N ASN A 4 -49.01 -6.68 -45.72
CA ASN A 4 -47.71 -6.10 -45.41
C ASN A 4 -47.75 -5.56 -43.97
N ALA A 5 -47.54 -6.45 -43.00
CA ALA A 5 -47.38 -6.12 -41.58
C ALA A 5 -45.97 -5.54 -41.30
N ASN A 6 -45.51 -4.63 -42.15
CA ASN A 6 -44.33 -3.79 -41.96
C ASN A 6 -44.75 -2.45 -41.36
N GLY A 7 -45.51 -2.50 -40.26
CA GLY A 7 -46.04 -1.31 -39.58
C GLY A 7 -45.09 -0.70 -38.55
N PRO A 8 -45.28 0.59 -38.20
CA PRO A 8 -44.48 1.33 -37.22
C PRO A 8 -44.41 0.68 -35.83
N LEU A 9 -45.39 -0.16 -35.49
CA LEU A 9 -45.39 -0.97 -34.26
C LEU A 9 -44.20 -1.95 -34.17
N LYS A 10 -43.81 -2.55 -35.31
CA LYS A 10 -42.68 -3.49 -35.37
C LYS A 10 -41.36 -2.75 -35.14
N THR A 11 -41.26 -1.51 -35.61
CA THR A 11 -40.10 -0.62 -35.40
C THR A 11 -40.04 -0.10 -33.96
N PHE A 12 -41.19 0.25 -33.35
CA PHE A 12 -41.27 0.63 -31.94
C PHE A 12 -40.89 -0.51 -30.99
N LEU A 13 -41.40 -1.72 -31.23
CA LEU A 13 -41.02 -2.91 -30.45
C LEU A 13 -39.53 -3.24 -30.60
N ARG A 14 -38.98 -3.10 -31.82
CA ARG A 14 -37.53 -3.23 -32.05
C ARG A 14 -36.72 -2.16 -31.31
N GLY A 15 -37.19 -0.91 -31.32
CA GLY A 15 -36.56 0.21 -30.61
C GLY A 15 -36.54 0.00 -29.09
N GLY A 16 -37.66 -0.42 -28.50
CA GLY A 16 -37.74 -0.73 -27.07
C GLY A 16 -36.84 -1.91 -26.67
N GLN A 17 -36.72 -2.92 -27.54
CA GLN A 17 -35.84 -4.06 -27.32
C GLN A 17 -34.36 -3.69 -27.41
N VAL A 18 -34.00 -2.77 -28.32
CA VAL A 18 -32.65 -2.19 -28.39
C VAL A 18 -32.36 -1.38 -27.13
N THR A 19 -33.27 -0.50 -26.69
CA THR A 19 -33.06 0.31 -25.47
C THR A 19 -32.88 -0.55 -24.21
N LEU A 20 -33.68 -1.61 -24.04
CA LEU A 20 -33.53 -2.55 -22.92
C LEU A 20 -32.22 -3.35 -23.00
N HIS A 21 -31.79 -3.75 -24.21
CA HIS A 21 -30.52 -4.42 -24.43
C HIS A 21 -29.34 -3.52 -24.09
N THR A 22 -29.36 -2.27 -24.55
CA THR A 22 -28.32 -1.27 -24.27
C THR A 22 -28.25 -0.95 -22.78
N LEU A 23 -29.39 -0.86 -22.08
CA LEU A 23 -29.43 -0.65 -20.63
C LEU A 23 -28.81 -1.82 -19.86
N ARG A 24 -29.04 -3.07 -20.30
CA ARG A 24 -28.41 -4.26 -19.71
C ARG A 24 -26.89 -4.28 -19.95
N MET A 25 -26.45 -3.97 -21.18
CA MET A 25 -25.02 -3.86 -21.48
C MET A 25 -24.36 -2.76 -20.65
N PHE A 26 -25.01 -1.60 -20.50
CA PHE A 26 -24.52 -0.51 -19.66
C PHE A 26 -24.39 -0.95 -18.19
N GLY A 27 -25.39 -1.64 -17.64
CA GLY A 27 -25.33 -2.20 -16.29
C GLY A 27 -24.21 -3.23 -16.10
N GLN A 28 -23.92 -4.05 -17.13
CA GLN A 28 -22.79 -4.98 -17.12
C GLN A 28 -21.44 -4.26 -17.14
N VAL A 29 -21.30 -3.20 -17.94
CA VAL A 29 -20.09 -2.37 -17.97
C VAL A 29 -19.85 -1.68 -16.62
N ILE A 30 -20.90 -1.11 -16.00
CA ILE A 30 -20.80 -0.51 -14.66
C ILE A 30 -20.35 -1.54 -13.62
N ARG A 31 -20.92 -2.75 -13.65
CA ARG A 31 -20.53 -3.84 -12.73
C ARG A 31 -19.08 -4.28 -12.95
N PHE A 32 -18.64 -4.37 -14.19
CA PHE A 32 -17.26 -4.69 -14.53
C PHE A 32 -16.31 -3.60 -14.00
N LEU A 33 -16.62 -2.33 -14.24
CA LEU A 33 -15.83 -1.19 -13.74
C LEU A 33 -15.76 -1.16 -12.21
N ALA A 34 -16.89 -1.39 -11.54
CA ALA A 34 -16.93 -1.47 -10.07
C ALA A 34 -16.06 -2.64 -9.55
N GLY A 35 -16.15 -3.81 -10.18
CA GLY A 35 -15.31 -4.97 -9.84
C GLY A 35 -13.82 -4.70 -10.05
N ALA A 36 -13.47 -4.04 -11.15
CA ALA A 36 -12.09 -3.64 -11.45
C ALA A 36 -11.55 -2.63 -10.43
N MET A 37 -12.35 -1.62 -10.05
CA MET A 37 -11.96 -0.64 -9.04
C MET A 37 -11.75 -1.26 -7.67
N ILE A 38 -12.67 -2.13 -7.23
CA ILE A 38 -12.55 -2.83 -5.94
C ILE A 38 -11.31 -3.73 -5.94
N SER A 39 -11.08 -4.47 -7.03
CA SER A 39 -9.91 -5.33 -7.17
C SER A 39 -8.60 -4.52 -7.13
N LEU A 40 -8.56 -3.38 -7.83
CA LEU A 40 -7.42 -2.47 -7.79
C LEU A 40 -7.19 -1.91 -6.39
N MET A 41 -8.25 -1.47 -5.71
CA MET A 41 -8.15 -0.97 -4.33
C MET A 41 -7.63 -2.05 -3.36
N LEU A 42 -8.07 -3.30 -3.50
CA LEU A 42 -7.58 -4.42 -2.69
C LEU A 42 -6.09 -4.69 -2.94
N VAL A 43 -5.65 -4.62 -4.19
CA VAL A 43 -4.22 -4.77 -4.54
C VAL A 43 -3.40 -3.63 -3.94
N ILE A 44 -3.87 -2.38 -4.05
CA ILE A 44 -3.19 -1.22 -3.46
C ILE A 44 -3.15 -1.33 -1.93
N ALA A 45 -4.25 -1.72 -1.28
CA ALA A 45 -4.30 -1.93 0.16
C ALA A 45 -3.35 -3.05 0.60
N TYR A 46 -3.28 -4.16 -0.14
CA TYR A 46 -2.36 -5.27 0.13
C TYR A 46 -0.89 -4.88 -0.06
N LEU A 47 -0.58 -4.12 -1.11
CA LEU A 47 0.76 -3.58 -1.31
C LEU A 47 1.11 -2.55 -0.24
N GLY A 48 0.14 -1.74 0.18
CA GLY A 48 0.29 -0.77 1.27
C GLY A 48 0.55 -1.43 2.63
N THR A 49 -0.14 -2.52 2.96
CA THR A 49 0.13 -3.29 4.19
C THR A 49 1.48 -3.99 4.14
N LYS A 50 1.96 -4.41 2.96
CA LYS A 50 3.32 -4.94 2.79
C LYS A 50 4.40 -3.86 2.78
N ALA A 51 4.11 -2.64 2.35
CA ALA A 51 5.06 -1.53 2.31
C ALA A 51 5.15 -0.77 3.64
N ASN A 52 4.14 -0.89 4.52
CA ASN A 52 4.13 -0.26 5.83
C ASN A 52 5.01 -1.05 6.83
N THR A 53 6.33 -0.88 6.73
CA THR A 53 7.17 -0.97 7.93
C THR A 53 6.66 0.02 8.97
N SER A 54 6.52 -0.42 10.22
CA SER A 54 5.99 0.46 11.26
C SER A 54 6.88 1.71 11.41
N PRO A 55 6.34 2.88 11.78
CA PRO A 55 7.15 4.08 12.00
C PRO A 55 8.32 3.84 12.95
N GLU A 56 8.13 2.98 13.95
CA GLU A 56 9.15 2.56 14.90
C GLU A 56 10.24 1.71 14.24
N GLU A 57 9.88 0.71 13.44
CA GLU A 57 10.84 -0.11 12.70
C GLU A 57 11.73 0.73 11.79
N ARG A 58 11.13 1.71 11.08
CA ARG A 58 11.87 2.65 10.23
C ARG A 58 12.83 3.51 11.05
N HIS A 59 12.36 4.07 12.17
CA HIS A 59 13.16 4.94 13.02
C HIS A 59 14.37 4.22 13.61
N TYR A 60 14.16 3.06 14.23
CA TYR A 60 15.24 2.27 14.84
C TYR A 60 16.22 1.73 13.81
N ALA A 61 15.74 1.29 12.64
CA ALA A 61 16.62 0.86 11.55
C ALA A 61 17.50 2.02 11.06
N MET A 62 16.93 3.21 10.81
CA MET A 62 17.69 4.37 10.36
C MET A 62 18.72 4.83 11.40
N LYS A 63 18.37 4.86 12.69
CA LYS A 63 19.31 5.22 13.76
C LYS A 63 20.47 4.23 13.88
N ARG A 64 20.21 2.95 13.65
CA ARG A 64 21.26 1.93 13.63
C ARG A 64 22.16 2.03 12.40
N TYR A 65 21.62 2.35 11.22
CA TYR A 65 22.42 2.64 10.03
C TYR A 65 23.27 3.90 10.22
N GLU A 66 22.72 4.94 10.82
CA GLU A 66 23.46 6.16 11.19
C GLU A 66 24.62 5.82 12.14
N ALA A 67 24.36 5.04 13.20
CA ALA A 67 25.40 4.57 14.12
C ALA A 67 26.49 3.72 13.43
N GLN A 68 26.11 2.87 12.47
CA GLN A 68 27.08 2.12 11.65
C GLN A 68 27.92 3.06 10.78
N GLY A 69 27.31 4.09 10.19
CA GLY A 69 28.00 5.14 9.44
C GLY A 69 29.03 5.87 10.31
N TYR A 70 28.66 6.28 11.52
CA TYR A 70 29.61 6.88 12.47
C TYR A 70 30.74 5.95 12.86
N ARG A 71 30.47 4.64 13.05
CA ARG A 71 31.51 3.64 13.29
C ARG A 71 32.47 3.51 12.11
N LEU A 72 31.96 3.54 10.87
CA LEU A 72 32.79 3.51 9.66
C LEU A 72 33.68 4.76 9.55
N LEU A 73 33.16 5.91 9.98
CA LEU A 73 33.90 7.17 10.09
C LEU A 73 34.85 7.24 11.30
N ARG A 74 35.02 6.12 12.04
CA ARG A 74 35.85 6.02 13.25
C ARG A 74 35.46 7.02 14.35
N ALA A 75 34.18 7.42 14.40
CA ALA A 75 33.68 8.21 15.51
C ALA A 75 33.81 7.43 16.83
N PRO A 76 34.06 8.12 17.96
CA PRO A 76 34.13 7.45 19.24
C PRO A 76 32.81 6.75 19.61
N LEU A 77 32.88 5.58 20.24
CA LEU A 77 31.68 4.81 20.62
C LEU A 77 30.79 5.49 21.67
N HIS A 78 31.32 6.50 22.36
CA HIS A 78 30.58 7.35 23.29
C HIS A 78 29.86 8.52 22.62
N THR A 79 30.03 8.72 21.31
CA THR A 79 29.22 9.69 20.56
C THR A 79 27.73 9.33 20.71
N GLU A 80 26.91 10.34 20.96
CA GLU A 80 25.50 10.13 21.27
C GLU A 80 24.62 10.44 20.07
N LEU A 81 23.59 9.60 19.85
CA LEU A 81 22.53 9.85 18.88
C LEU A 81 21.19 9.89 19.61
N ASN A 82 20.37 10.86 19.24
CA ASN A 82 19.01 10.96 19.76
C ASN A 82 18.13 9.84 19.21
N MET A 83 17.59 9.02 20.09
CA MET A 83 16.63 7.97 19.76
C MET A 83 15.33 8.12 20.56
N LEU A 84 14.26 7.52 20.04
CA LEU A 84 12.98 7.40 20.74
C LEU A 84 13.09 6.32 21.81
N THR A 85 12.69 6.65 23.03
CA THR A 85 12.50 5.70 24.13
C THR A 85 11.16 4.98 23.98
N ALA A 86 10.97 3.90 24.74
CA ALA A 86 9.67 3.21 24.82
C ALA A 86 8.54 4.11 25.35
N SER A 87 8.87 5.20 26.05
CA SER A 87 7.91 6.21 26.51
C SER A 87 7.57 7.27 25.45
N GLY A 88 8.19 7.21 24.26
CA GLY A 88 8.01 8.19 23.19
C GLY A 88 8.84 9.47 23.34
N GLU A 89 9.74 9.55 24.31
CA GLU A 89 10.65 10.70 24.47
C GLU A 89 11.91 10.52 23.63
N HIS A 90 12.50 11.62 23.14
CA HIS A 90 13.82 11.58 22.54
C HIS A 90 14.91 11.72 23.60
N ARG A 91 15.81 10.73 23.69
CA ARG A 91 16.97 10.77 24.58
C ARG A 91 18.26 10.43 23.83
N PRO A 92 19.40 11.03 24.23
CA PRO A 92 20.69 10.66 23.67
C PRO A 92 21.09 9.25 24.14
N PHE A 93 21.54 8.43 23.20
CA PHE A 93 22.12 7.12 23.48
C PHE A 93 23.49 6.99 22.80
N PRO A 94 24.50 6.43 23.48
CA PRO A 94 25.81 6.24 22.89
C PRO A 94 25.77 5.21 21.76
N LEU A 95 26.63 5.38 20.74
CA LEU A 95 26.72 4.48 19.58
C LEU A 95 26.87 3.01 20.00
N SER A 96 27.65 2.73 21.04
CA SER A 96 27.84 1.38 21.57
C SER A 96 26.50 0.72 21.88
N VAL A 97 25.64 1.40 22.66
CA VAL A 97 24.32 0.90 23.05
C VAL A 97 23.43 0.68 21.83
N ILE A 98 23.41 1.62 20.88
CA ILE A 98 22.56 1.52 19.68
C ILE A 98 22.96 0.30 18.82
N LEU A 99 24.25 0.05 18.69
CA LEU A 99 24.79 -1.05 17.88
C LEU A 99 24.64 -2.42 18.56
N THR A 100 24.71 -2.48 19.90
CA THR A 100 24.66 -3.74 20.65
C THR A 100 23.27 -4.10 21.18
N ASN A 101 22.33 -3.17 21.24
CA ASN A 101 20.99 -3.44 21.77
C ASN A 101 20.20 -4.40 20.84
N SER A 102 19.67 -5.48 21.43
CA SER A 102 18.94 -6.53 20.71
C SER A 102 17.63 -6.04 20.11
N ALA A 103 16.88 -5.18 20.80
CA ALA A 103 15.62 -4.63 20.31
C ALA A 103 15.84 -3.81 19.03
N VAL A 104 16.88 -2.97 19.00
CA VAL A 104 17.23 -2.17 17.80
C VAL A 104 17.63 -3.09 16.63
N SER A 105 18.32 -4.21 16.91
CA SER A 105 18.68 -5.22 15.92
C SER A 105 17.47 -5.99 15.36
N GLU A 106 16.44 -6.21 16.18
CA GLU A 106 15.20 -6.87 15.75
C GLU A 106 14.37 -5.97 14.84
N HIS A 107 14.21 -4.68 15.19
CA HIS A 107 13.54 -3.70 14.35
C HIS A 107 14.24 -3.49 13.01
N GLU A 108 15.58 -3.47 12.99
CA GLU A 108 16.36 -3.44 11.74
C GLU A 108 16.08 -4.68 10.87
N ARG A 109 16.03 -5.87 11.47
CA ARG A 109 15.73 -7.12 10.76
C ARG A 109 14.31 -7.13 10.19
N GLY A 110 13.33 -6.62 10.94
CA GLY A 110 11.95 -6.41 10.47
C GLY A 110 11.92 -5.48 9.27
N PHE A 111 12.52 -4.28 9.41
CA PHE A 111 12.63 -3.30 8.33
C PHE A 111 13.25 -3.89 7.06
N ARG A 112 14.36 -4.63 7.20
CA ARG A 112 15.10 -5.21 6.07
C ARG A 112 14.31 -6.28 5.32
N LYS A 113 13.58 -7.15 6.04
CA LYS A 113 12.71 -8.18 5.45
C LYS A 113 11.58 -7.57 4.62
N THR A 114 11.08 -6.41 5.05
CA THR A 114 9.99 -5.70 4.39
C THR A 114 10.49 -4.86 3.20
N THR A 115 11.71 -4.32 3.28
CA THR A 115 12.26 -3.39 2.26
C THR A 115 12.99 -4.09 1.11
N LEU A 116 13.63 -5.25 1.34
CA LEU A 116 14.43 -5.95 0.33
C LEU A 116 13.69 -7.13 -0.35
N ARG A 117 12.36 -7.18 -0.26
CA ARG A 117 11.52 -8.15 -0.96
C ARG A 117 10.80 -7.50 -2.12
#